data_AF-A0A925BMA8-F1
#
_entry.id   AF-A0A925BMA8-F1
#
_cell.length_a   1.000
_cell.length_b   1.000
_cell.length_c   1.000
_cell.angle_alpha   90.00
_cell.angle_beta   90.00
_cell.angle_gamma   90.00
#
_symmetry.space_group_name_H-M   'P 1'
#
loop_
_entity.id
_entity.type
_entity.pdbx_description
1 polymer ?
#
loop_
_entity_poly.entity_id
_entity_poly.type
_entity_poly.pdbx_seq_one_letter_code
_entity_poly.pdbx_strand_id
1 'polypeptide(L)'
;MKRDNLEWQLNRASTELSAFEKELDENKVAVDARPRNAKWRNLSARCRQLRHRLNAVARVEANNIEVAQRKAAASAEATAAS
;
A
#
# COMPACT_ATOMS: atom_id res chain seq x y z
N MET A 1 -6.08 -9.01 -7.49
CA MET A 1 -6.49 -8.37 -6.22
C MET A 1 -6.81 -6.92 -6.52
N LYS A 2 -8.01 -6.42 -6.18
CA LYS A 2 -8.41 -5.03 -6.48
C LYS A 2 -7.77 -4.06 -5.47
N ARG A 3 -7.46 -2.84 -5.90
CA ARG A 3 -6.87 -1.77 -5.07
C ARG A 3 -7.69 -1.54 -3.80
N ASP A 4 -9.01 -1.41 -3.92
CA ASP A 4 -9.93 -1.21 -2.79
C ASP A 4 -9.82 -2.30 -1.73
N ASN A 5 -9.57 -3.54 -2.14
CA ASN A 5 -9.39 -4.64 -1.19
C ASN A 5 -8.07 -4.52 -0.42
N LEU A 6 -6.99 -4.09 -1.07
CA LEU A 6 -5.71 -3.82 -0.40
C LEU A 6 -5.82 -2.62 0.56
N GLU A 7 -6.56 -1.58 0.18
CA GLU A 7 -6.83 -0.42 1.03
C GLU A 7 -7.65 -0.81 2.27
N TRP A 8 -8.71 -1.59 2.09
CA TRP A 8 -9.49 -2.13 3.21
C TRP A 8 -8.63 -3.01 4.13
N GLN A 9 -7.79 -3.89 3.58
CA GLN A 9 -6.87 -4.71 4.36
C GLN A 9 -5.85 -3.86 5.13
N LEU A 10 -5.33 -2.79 4.51
CA LEU A 10 -4.40 -1.87 5.15
C LEU A 10 -5.07 -1.13 6.30
N ASN A 11 -6.30 -0.65 6.10
CA ASN A 11 -7.07 0.02 7.14
C ASN A 11 -7.27 -0.92 8.34
N ARG A 12 -7.76 -2.15 8.08
CA ARG A 12 -7.94 -3.15 9.13
C ARG A 12 -6.64 -3.49 9.87
N ALA A 13 -5.54 -3.73 9.15
CA ALA A 13 -4.25 -4.03 9.76
C ALA A 13 -3.70 -2.85 10.58
N SER A 14 -3.96 -1.61 10.13
CA SER A 14 -3.56 -0.40 10.85
C SER A 14 -4.37 -0.22 12.13
N THR A 15 -5.68 -0.50 12.10
CA THR A 15 -6.53 -0.52 13.29
C THR A 15 -6.08 -1.58 14.30
N GLU A 16 -5.76 -2.79 13.83
CA GLU A 16 -5.23 -3.88 14.67
C GLU A 16 -3.89 -3.47 15.32
N LEU A 17 -2.98 -2.85 14.57
CA LEU A 17 -1.72 -2.33 15.11
C LEU A 17 -1.96 -1.22 16.14
N SER A 18 -2.82 -0.26 15.84
CA SER A 18 -3.13 0.87 16.73
C SER A 18 -3.77 0.39 18.04
N ALA A 19 -4.69 -0.57 17.98
CA ALA A 19 -5.25 -1.19 19.18
C ALA A 19 -4.16 -1.87 20.02
N PHE A 20 -3.25 -2.61 19.38
CA PHE A 20 -2.14 -3.24 20.10
C PHE A 20 -1.15 -2.22 20.69
N GLU A 21 -0.92 -1.11 20.01
CA GLU A 21 -0.08 -0.03 20.55
C GLU A 21 -0.70 0.62 21.79
N LYS A 22 -2.03 0.77 21.83
CA LYS A 22 -2.73 1.21 23.05
C LYS A 22 -2.57 0.21 24.20
N GLU A 23 -2.67 -1.09 23.94
CA GLU A 23 -2.38 -2.13 24.95
C GLU A 23 -0.93 -2.01 25.47
N LEU A 24 0.03 -1.72 24.59
CA LEU A 24 1.42 -1.52 24.99
C LEU A 24 1.60 -0.24 25.83
N ASP A 25 0.87 0.83 25.51
CA ASP A 25 0.88 2.07 26.28
C ASP A 25 0.30 1.88 27.69
N GLU A 26 -0.81 1.14 27.81
CA GLU A 26 -1.40 0.76 29.11
C GLU A 26 -0.43 -0.06 29.96
N ASN A 27 0.36 -0.93 29.31
CA ASN A 27 1.42 -1.70 29.93
C ASN A 27 2.73 -0.91 30.14
N LYS A 28 2.75 0.39 29.86
CA LYS A 28 3.92 1.28 29.97
C LYS A 28 5.13 0.80 29.18
N VAL A 29 4.91 0.08 28.08
CA VAL A 29 5.96 -0.35 27.18
C VAL A 29 6.40 0.83 26.33
N ALA A 30 7.64 1.28 26.55
CA ALA A 30 8.22 2.38 25.80
C ALA A 30 8.27 2.09 24.29
N VAL A 31 8.12 3.15 23.48
CA VAL A 31 8.00 3.06 22.01
C VAL A 31 9.19 2.35 21.37
N ASP A 32 10.39 2.62 21.86
CA ASP A 32 11.66 2.01 21.45
C ASP A 32 11.77 0.52 21.81
N ALA A 33 11.02 0.06 22.82
CA ALA A 33 10.94 -1.34 23.20
C ALA A 33 9.91 -2.15 22.38
N ARG A 34 8.92 -1.49 21.75
CA ARG A 34 7.86 -2.16 20.97
C ARG A 34 8.39 -3.05 19.84
N PRO A 35 9.44 -2.69 19.09
CA PRO A 35 10.04 -3.57 18.07
C PRO A 35 10.59 -4.89 18.63
N ARG A 36 10.82 -5.02 19.94
CA ARG A 36 11.21 -6.31 20.54
C ARG A 36 10.02 -7.25 20.72
N ASN A 37 8.79 -6.73 20.73
CA ASN A 37 7.58 -7.52 20.83
C ASN A 37 7.25 -8.20 19.49
N ALA A 38 7.19 -9.53 19.49
CA ALA A 38 6.94 -10.31 18.28
C ALA A 38 5.59 -9.98 17.61
N LYS A 39 4.52 -9.78 18.41
CA LYS A 39 3.18 -9.41 17.90
C LYS A 39 3.22 -8.05 17.23
N TRP A 40 3.87 -7.05 17.87
CA TRP A 40 4.02 -5.71 17.29
C TRP A 40 4.78 -5.76 15.96
N ARG A 41 5.91 -6.49 15.90
CA ARG A 41 6.69 -6.64 14.66
C ARG A 41 5.86 -7.21 13.52
N ASN A 42 5.08 -8.25 13.78
CA ASN A 42 4.25 -8.89 12.76
C ASN A 42 3.15 -7.95 12.24
N LEU A 43 2.46 -7.23 13.14
CA LEU A 43 1.42 -6.27 12.76
C LEU A 43 2.03 -5.09 11.96
N SER A 44 3.16 -4.56 12.41
CA SER A 44 3.93 -3.51 11.71
C SER A 44 4.41 -3.96 10.33
N ALA A 45 4.95 -5.18 10.23
CA ALA A 45 5.41 -5.76 8.97
C ALA A 45 4.25 -5.95 7.98
N ARG A 46 3.08 -6.43 8.45
CA ARG A 46 1.87 -6.58 7.64
C ARG A 46 1.41 -5.24 7.06
N CYS A 47 1.38 -4.18 7.89
CA CYS A 47 1.05 -2.83 7.42
C CYS A 47 2.02 -2.35 6.34
N ARG A 48 3.34 -2.53 6.55
CA ARG A 48 4.37 -2.17 5.56
C ARG A 48 4.20 -2.94 4.26
N GLN A 49 3.98 -4.25 4.32
CA GLN A 49 3.78 -5.10 3.14
C GLN A 49 2.57 -4.65 2.32
N LEU A 50 1.44 -4.31 2.98
CA LEU A 50 0.24 -3.82 2.30
C LEU A 50 0.47 -2.48 1.62
N ARG A 51 1.20 -1.55 2.28
CA ARG A 51 1.60 -0.27 1.66
C ARG A 51 2.49 -0.48 0.43
N HIS A 52 3.47 -1.37 0.51
CA HIS A 52 4.31 -1.69 -0.64
C HIS A 52 3.52 -2.28 -1.81
N ARG A 53 2.54 -3.15 -1.53
CA ARG A 53 1.64 -3.69 -2.56
C ARG A 53 0.77 -2.61 -3.19
N LEU A 54 0.22 -1.68 -2.40
CA LEU A 54 -0.52 -0.53 -2.94
C LEU A 54 0.35 0.35 -3.85
N ASN A 55 1.58 0.63 -3.44
CA ASN A 55 2.52 1.39 -4.26
C ASN A 55 2.85 0.67 -5.56
N ALA A 56 3.00 -0.66 -5.55
CA ALA A 56 3.22 -1.44 -6.76
C ALA A 56 2.01 -1.39 -7.69
N VAL A 57 0.78 -1.50 -7.16
CA VAL A 57 -0.45 -1.34 -7.93
C VAL A 57 -0.53 0.04 -8.57
N ALA A 58 -0.27 1.11 -7.81
CA ALA A 58 -0.26 2.48 -8.32
C ALA A 58 0.76 2.69 -9.44
N ARG A 59 1.95 2.06 -9.35
CA ARG A 59 2.96 2.09 -10.43
C ARG A 59 2.48 1.41 -11.70
N VAL A 60 1.82 0.26 -11.58
CA VAL A 60 1.24 -0.45 -12.74
C VAL A 60 0.11 0.37 -13.37
N GLU A 61 -0.76 0.97 -12.55
CA GLU A 61 -1.83 1.87 -13.02
C GLU A 61 -1.24 3.06 -13.80
N ALA A 62 -0.20 3.71 -13.27
CA ALA A 62 0.48 4.82 -13.95
C ALA A 62 1.12 4.38 -15.28
N ASN A 63 1.78 3.21 -15.32
CA ASN A 63 2.38 2.69 -16.55
C ASN A 63 1.32 2.36 -17.61
N ASN A 64 0.19 1.77 -17.20
CA ASN A 64 -0.92 1.48 -18.12
C ASN A 64 -1.49 2.75 -18.73
N ILE A 65 -1.60 3.84 -17.96
CA ILE A 65 -2.03 5.16 -18.46
C ILE A 65 -1.02 5.70 -19.48
N GLU A 66 0.27 5.66 -19.15
CA GLU A 66 1.35 6.12 -20.04
C GLU A 66 1.36 5.36 -21.37
N VAL A 67 1.22 4.03 -21.32
CA VAL A 67 1.15 3.18 -22.52
C VAL A 67 -0.11 3.48 -23.33
N ALA A 68 -1.26 3.68 -22.68
CA ALA A 68 -2.50 4.04 -23.37
C ALA A 68 -2.39 5.40 -24.07
N GLN A 69 -1.76 6.40 -23.43
CA GLN A 69 -1.49 7.71 -24.03
C GLN A 69 -0.54 7.59 -25.24
N ARG A 70 0.54 6.81 -25.13
CA ARG A 70 1.45 6.56 -26.26
C ARG A 70 0.76 5.88 -27.43
N LYS A 71 -0.09 4.88 -27.16
CA LYS A 71 -0.89 4.22 -28.21
C LYS A 71 -1.87 5.19 -28.85
N ALA A 72 -2.57 6.01 -28.07
CA ALA A 72 -3.50 7.00 -28.59
C ALA A 72 -2.78 8.05 -29.47
N ALA A 73 -1.60 8.53 -29.04
CA ALA A 73 -0.78 9.45 -29.81
C ALA A 73 -0.30 8.82 -31.13
N ALA A 74 0.24 7.60 -31.09
CA ALA A 74 0.70 6.89 -32.29
C ALA A 74 -0.46 6.59 -33.27
N SER A 75 -1.64 6.26 -32.75
CA SER A 75 -2.84 6.09 -33.57
C SER A 75 -3.30 7.40 -34.21
N ALA A 76 -3.22 8.53 -33.49
CA ALA A 76 -3.57 9.84 -34.02
C ALA A 76 -2.57 10.34 -35.08
N GLU A 77 -1.27 10.09 -34.90
CA GLU A 77 -0.23 10.39 -35.89
C GLU A 77 -0.40 9.55 -37.17
N ALA A 78 -0.78 8.28 -37.04
CA ALA A 78 -1.03 7.40 -38.18
C ALA A 78 -2.24 7.83 -39.03
N THR A 79 -3.32 8.32 -38.41
CA THR A 79 -4.48 8.88 -39.14
C THR A 79 -4.23 10.27 -39.70
N ALA A 80 -3.32 11.07 -39.11
CA ALA A 80 -2.95 12.38 -39.65
C ALA A 80 -1.98 12.30 -40.85
N ALA A 81 -1.23 11.19 -40.96
CA ALA A 81 -0.28 10.94 -42.04
C ALA A 81 -0.87 10.12 -43.22
N SER A 82 -2.14 9.72 -43.15
CA SER A 82 -2.89 9.01 -44.21
C SER A 82 -3.88 9.95 -44.89
#